data_AF-A0A352WUY8-F1
#
_entry.id   AF-A0A352WUY8-F1
#
_cell.length_a   1.000
_cell.length_b   1.000
_cell.length_c   1.000
_cell.angle_alpha   90.00
_cell.angle_beta   90.00
_cell.angle_gamma   90.00
#
_symmetry.space_group_name_H-M   'P 1'
#
loop_
_entity.id
_entity.type
_entity.pdbx_description
1 polymer ?
#
loop_
_entity_poly.entity_id
_entity_poly.type
_entity_poly.pdbx_seq_one_letter_code
_entity_poly.pdbx_strand_id
1 'polypeptide(L)'
;HTYSGYENRVATNLEKIVDNRKMGHLIHAVKIPTEKVVEPDGKEEERKLFPSYVLVKMIMNDETWHVVRNTSGVTGFVGPGSQPVVLTDEEVEALGVENVVVALKYQVGDVVRVIGGA
;
A
#
# COMPACT_ATOMS: atom_id res chain seq x y z
N HIS A 1 -5.71 1.69 7.04
CA HIS A 1 -4.75 1.46 8.13
C HIS A 1 -4.91 0.04 8.64
N THR A 2 -3.81 -0.63 8.92
CA THR A 2 -3.77 -2.03 9.38
C THR A 2 -2.84 -2.18 10.58
N TYR A 3 -2.87 -3.31 11.28
CA TYR A 3 -1.84 -3.60 12.26
C TYR A 3 -0.48 -3.85 11.59
N SER A 4 0.60 -3.36 12.20
CA SER A 4 1.96 -3.60 11.75
C SER A 4 2.26 -5.10 11.71
N GLY A 5 2.83 -5.58 10.60
CA GLY A 5 3.11 -7.01 10.37
C GLY A 5 1.92 -7.83 9.85
N TYR A 6 0.72 -7.25 9.78
CA TYR A 6 -0.47 -7.92 9.25
C TYR A 6 -0.78 -7.55 7.79
N GLU A 7 -0.02 -6.68 7.14
CA GLU A 7 -0.37 -6.17 5.79
C GLU A 7 -0.49 -7.30 4.76
N ASN A 8 0.50 -8.21 4.70
CA ASN A 8 0.50 -9.38 3.82
C ASN A 8 -0.74 -10.25 4.06
N ARG A 9 -1.06 -10.50 5.33
CA ARG A 9 -2.22 -11.32 5.70
C ARG A 9 -3.54 -10.63 5.34
N VAL A 10 -3.63 -9.32 5.57
CA VAL A 10 -4.81 -8.52 5.20
C VAL A 10 -5.00 -8.54 3.69
N ALA A 11 -3.94 -8.34 2.89
CA ALA A 11 -4.02 -8.38 1.44
C ALA A 11 -4.56 -9.72 0.93
N THR A 12 -3.93 -10.84 1.34
CA THR A 12 -4.38 -12.18 0.94
C THR A 12 -5.80 -12.50 1.43
N ASN A 13 -6.17 -12.07 2.65
CA ASN A 13 -7.53 -12.26 3.15
C ASN A 13 -8.54 -11.47 2.33
N LEU A 14 -8.22 -10.22 1.98
CA LEU A 14 -9.09 -9.37 1.19
C LEU A 14 -9.31 -9.99 -0.19
N GLU A 15 -8.24 -10.44 -0.86
CA GLU A 15 -8.32 -11.15 -2.15
C GLU A 15 -9.20 -12.39 -2.06
N LYS A 16 -9.03 -13.22 -1.03
CA LYS A 16 -9.88 -14.39 -0.80
C LYS A 16 -11.34 -14.00 -0.58
N ILE A 17 -11.64 -12.95 0.17
CA ILE A 17 -13.02 -12.51 0.41
C ILE A 17 -13.64 -12.00 -0.89
N VAL A 18 -12.89 -11.24 -1.67
CA VAL A 18 -13.30 -10.72 -2.98
C VAL A 18 -13.62 -11.85 -3.94
N ASP A 19 -12.78 -12.88 -3.99
CA ASP A 19 -13.00 -14.08 -4.81
C ASP A 19 -14.22 -14.88 -4.36
N ASN A 20 -14.32 -15.18 -3.05
CA ASN A 20 -15.45 -15.92 -2.48
C ASN A 20 -16.80 -15.22 -2.70
N ARG A 21 -16.83 -13.88 -2.60
CA ARG A 21 -18.05 -13.08 -2.81
C ARG A 21 -18.27 -12.69 -4.27
N LYS A 22 -17.37 -13.08 -5.19
CA LYS A 22 -17.38 -12.68 -6.60
C LYS A 22 -17.43 -11.14 -6.80
N MET A 23 -16.78 -10.41 -5.88
CA MET A 23 -16.73 -8.95 -5.86
C MET A 23 -15.55 -8.38 -6.64
N GLY A 24 -14.90 -9.15 -7.53
CA GLY A 24 -13.77 -8.65 -8.34
C GLY A 24 -14.13 -7.49 -9.27
N HIS A 25 -15.43 -7.30 -9.54
CA HIS A 25 -15.96 -6.15 -10.26
C HIS A 25 -16.03 -4.86 -9.40
N LEU A 26 -15.97 -4.99 -8.08
CA LEU A 26 -16.00 -3.88 -7.13
C LEU A 26 -14.61 -3.61 -6.55
N ILE A 27 -13.86 -4.65 -6.19
CA ILE A 27 -12.48 -4.52 -5.69
C ILE A 27 -11.55 -5.06 -6.77
N HIS A 28 -10.84 -4.15 -7.43
CA HIS A 28 -10.02 -4.45 -8.60
C HIS A 28 -8.60 -4.86 -8.25
N ALA A 29 -7.99 -4.21 -7.25
CA ALA A 29 -6.61 -4.51 -6.87
C ALA A 29 -6.36 -4.19 -5.39
N VAL A 30 -5.50 -4.99 -4.77
CA VAL A 30 -4.98 -4.76 -3.42
C VAL A 30 -3.47 -4.80 -3.51
N LYS A 31 -2.81 -3.75 -3.04
CA LYS A 31 -1.34 -3.64 -3.06
C LYS A 31 -0.83 -3.14 -1.73
N ILE A 32 0.36 -3.61 -1.37
CA ILE A 32 1.10 -3.12 -0.21
C ILE A 32 2.17 -2.18 -0.75
N PRO A 33 2.32 -0.96 -0.19
CA PRO A 33 3.34 -0.03 -0.63
C PRO A 33 4.72 -0.51 -0.20
N THR A 34 5.37 -1.26 -1.09
CA THR A 34 6.73 -1.82 -0.92
C THR A 34 7.60 -1.43 -2.10
N GLU A 35 8.81 -0.98 -1.82
CA GLU A 35 9.84 -0.66 -2.79
C GLU A 35 10.85 -1.82 -2.87
N LYS A 36 11.20 -2.23 -4.09
CA LYS A 36 12.27 -3.20 -4.31
C LYS A 36 13.59 -2.46 -4.42
N VAL A 37 14.43 -2.60 -3.40
CA VAL A 37 15.79 -2.04 -3.38
C VAL A 37 16.73 -3.14 -3.82
N VAL A 38 17.54 -2.87 -4.84
CA VAL A 38 18.64 -3.76 -5.23
C VAL A 38 19.89 -3.25 -4.54
N GLU A 39 20.39 -4.01 -3.57
CA GLU A 39 21.64 -3.70 -2.92
C GLU A 39 22.82 -3.83 -3.92
N PRO A 40 23.94 -3.12 -3.68
CA PRO A 40 25.11 -3.19 -4.55
C PRO A 40 25.72 -4.60 -4.70
N ASP A 41 25.38 -5.52 -3.80
CA ASP A 41 25.82 -6.92 -3.80
C ASP A 41 24.90 -7.84 -4.64
N GLY A 42 23.87 -7.28 -5.28
CA GLY A 42 22.91 -8.01 -6.10
C GLY A 42 21.77 -8.67 -5.31
N LYS A 43 21.66 -8.44 -4.00
CA LYS A 43 20.49 -8.87 -3.25
C LYS A 43 19.32 -7.91 -3.48
N GLU A 44 18.18 -8.49 -3.80
CA GLU A 44 16.91 -7.76 -3.86
C GLU A 44 16.28 -7.80 -2.46
N GLU A 45 16.13 -6.63 -1.83
CA GLU A 45 15.44 -6.48 -0.55
C GLU A 45 14.15 -5.66 -0.75
N GLU A 46 13.03 -6.19 -0.24
CA GLU A 46 11.73 -5.50 -0.30
C GLU A 46 11.56 -4.61 0.94
N ARG A 47 11.69 -3.29 0.75
CA ARG A 47 11.52 -2.31 1.82
C ARG A 47 10.11 -1.73 1.80
N LYS A 48 9.42 -1.79 2.95
CA LYS A 48 8.08 -1.20 3.08
C LYS A 48 8.18 0.32 3.21
N LEU A 49 7.56 1.06 2.28
CA LEU A 49 7.54 2.53 2.29
C LEU A 49 6.61 3.06 3.37
N PHE A 50 5.42 2.46 3.49
CA PHE A 50 4.41 2.83 4.48
C PHE A 50 4.00 1.60 5.30
N PRO A 51 4.72 1.28 6.39
CA PRO A 51 4.32 0.21 7.28
C PRO A 51 2.95 0.53 7.88
N SER A 52 2.09 -0.48 8.02
CA SER A 52 0.71 -0.41 8.49
C SER A 52 -0.31 0.17 7.48
N TYR A 53 0.01 0.15 6.19
CA TYR A 53 -0.88 0.57 5.11
C TYR A 53 -1.04 -0.48 4.02
N VAL A 54 -2.25 -0.55 3.49
CA VAL A 54 -2.62 -1.37 2.33
C VAL A 54 -3.46 -0.47 1.43
N LEU A 55 -3.10 -0.44 0.15
CA LEU A 55 -3.77 0.33 -0.88
C LEU A 55 -4.76 -0.59 -1.59
N VAL A 56 -5.98 -0.10 -1.79
CA VAL A 56 -7.07 -0.87 -2.39
C VAL A 56 -7.71 -0.03 -3.49
N LYS A 57 -7.71 -0.55 -4.72
CA LYS A 57 -8.43 0.02 -5.85
C LYS A 57 -9.82 -0.62 -5.90
N MET A 58 -10.84 0.14 -5.51
CA MET A 58 -12.22 -0.36 -5.47
C MET A 58 -13.25 0.74 -5.74
N ILE A 59 -14.45 0.32 -6.14
CA ILE A 59 -15.64 1.15 -6.22
C ILE A 59 -16.22 1.30 -4.82
N MET A 60 -16.39 2.54 -4.37
CA MET A 60 -16.84 2.85 -3.02
C MET A 60 -18.35 2.69 -2.89
N ASN A 61 -18.76 1.54 -2.34
CA ASN A 61 -20.14 1.20 -1.96
C ASN A 61 -20.22 0.75 -0.49
N ASP A 62 -21.42 0.70 0.10
CA ASP A 62 -21.62 0.19 1.47
C ASP A 62 -21.09 -1.23 1.65
N GLU A 63 -21.31 -2.11 0.66
CA GLU A 63 -20.85 -3.50 0.72
C GLU A 63 -19.33 -3.62 0.75
N THR A 64 -18.63 -2.93 -0.16
CA THR A 64 -17.15 -2.90 -0.18
C THR A 64 -16.59 -2.28 1.09
N TRP A 65 -17.25 -1.23 1.60
CA TRP A 65 -16.86 -0.58 2.84
C TRP A 65 -16.94 -1.55 4.02
N HIS A 66 -18.04 -2.31 4.13
CA HIS A 66 -18.21 -3.33 5.15
C HIS A 66 -17.21 -4.49 5.00
N VAL A 67 -16.91 -4.93 3.78
CA VAL A 67 -15.93 -5.99 3.52
C VAL A 67 -14.54 -5.61 4.04
N VAL A 68 -14.06 -4.42 3.68
CA VAL A 68 -12.74 -3.95 4.14
C VAL A 68 -12.71 -3.81 5.65
N ARG A 69 -13.76 -3.22 6.25
CA ARG A 69 -13.81 -2.99 7.71
C ARG A 69 -13.92 -4.28 8.52
N ASN A 70 -14.60 -5.30 8.00
CA ASN A 70 -14.73 -6.60 8.68
C ASN A 70 -13.51 -7.52 8.47
N THR A 71 -12.55 -7.12 7.65
CA THR A 71 -11.34 -7.93 7.42
C THR A 71 -10.43 -7.88 8.64
N SER A 72 -10.06 -9.06 9.17
CA SER A 72 -9.17 -9.15 10.32
C SER A 72 -7.81 -8.50 10.05
N GLY A 73 -7.41 -7.57 10.91
CA GLY A 73 -6.15 -6.83 10.78
C GLY A 73 -6.32 -5.42 10.22
N VAL A 74 -7.51 -5.06 9.74
CA VAL A 74 -7.87 -3.70 9.34
C VAL A 74 -8.37 -2.93 10.57
N THR A 75 -7.77 -1.78 10.83
CA THR A 75 -8.20 -0.87 11.91
C THR A 75 -9.19 0.18 11.41
N GLY A 76 -9.13 0.53 10.13
CA GLY A 76 -10.07 1.42 9.48
C GLY A 76 -9.51 2.09 8.23
N PHE A 77 -10.34 2.89 7.57
CA PHE A 77 -9.91 3.76 6.48
C PHE A 77 -9.15 4.97 7.01
N VAL A 78 -8.29 5.50 6.15
CA VAL A 78 -7.51 6.70 6.42
C VAL A 78 -8.34 7.89 5.95
N GLY A 79 -8.75 8.75 6.89
CA GLY A 79 -9.55 9.94 6.59
C GLY A 79 -10.35 10.44 7.79
N PRO A 80 -10.88 11.67 7.73
CA PRO A 80 -11.72 12.23 8.78
C PRO A 80 -12.98 11.36 8.95
N GLY A 81 -13.27 10.95 10.19
CA GLY A 81 -14.47 10.16 10.50
C GLY A 81 -14.49 8.73 9.95
N SER A 82 -13.33 8.13 9.63
CA SER A 82 -13.24 6.78 9.01
C SER A 82 -13.87 6.67 7.62
N GLN A 83 -14.06 7.80 6.93
CA GLN A 83 -14.37 7.81 5.50
C GLN A 83 -13.07 7.61 4.71
N PRO A 84 -13.09 6.80 3.64
CA PRO A 84 -11.93 6.65 2.78
C PRO A 84 -11.69 7.94 2.00
N VAL A 85 -10.44 8.39 2.03
CA VAL A 85 -9.96 9.42 1.13
C VAL A 85 -9.69 8.78 -0.23
N VAL A 86 -10.29 9.32 -1.28
CA VAL A 86 -9.97 8.94 -2.65
C VAL A 86 -8.57 9.43 -2.98
N LEU A 87 -7.75 8.56 -3.56
CA LEU A 87 -6.45 8.92 -4.08
C LEU A 87 -6.55 8.98 -5.60
N THR A 88 -5.98 10.01 -6.18
CA THR A 88 -5.79 10.10 -7.64
C THR A 88 -4.74 9.09 -8.09
N ASP A 89 -4.80 8.63 -9.34
CA ASP A 89 -3.81 7.68 -9.85
C ASP A 89 -2.38 8.28 -9.77
N GLU A 90 -2.22 9.60 -9.92
CA GLU A 90 -0.95 10.33 -9.73
C GLU A 90 -0.42 10.24 -8.29
N GLU A 91 -1.28 10.39 -7.28
CA GLU A 91 -0.89 10.22 -5.88
C GLU A 91 -0.53 8.77 -5.56
N VAL A 92 -1.25 7.81 -6.14
CA VAL A 92 -0.97 6.38 -5.99
C VAL A 92 0.38 6.02 -6.60
N GLU A 93 0.71 6.57 -7.76
CA GLU A 93 2.01 6.41 -8.42
C GLU A 93 3.14 7.01 -7.58
N ALA A 94 2.94 8.23 -7.07
CA ALA A 94 3.89 8.90 -6.17
C ALA A 94 4.12 8.13 -4.84
N LEU A 95 3.15 7.32 -4.39
CA LEU A 95 3.27 6.46 -3.21
C LEU A 95 4.09 5.17 -3.47
N GLY A 96 4.62 4.97 -4.67
CA GLY A 96 5.49 3.84 -5.01
C GLY A 96 4.73 2.56 -5.35
N VAL A 97 3.50 2.68 -5.86
CA VAL A 97 2.66 1.53 -6.27
C VAL A 97 3.10 0.92 -7.60
N GLU A 98 3.85 1.69 -8.38
CA GLU A 98 4.67 1.19 -9.46
C GLU A 98 6.11 1.06 -8.99
N ASN A 99 6.74 -0.07 -9.34
CA ASN A 99 8.10 -0.43 -8.95
C ASN A 99 9.08 0.66 -9.40
N VAL A 100 9.33 1.66 -8.55
CA VAL A 100 10.48 2.52 -8.73
C VAL A 100 11.67 1.69 -8.28
N VAL A 101 12.36 1.07 -9.25
CA VAL A 101 13.66 0.46 -9.02
C VAL A 101 14.62 1.62 -8.79
N VAL A 102 14.64 2.18 -7.58
CA VAL A 102 15.63 3.21 -7.24
C VAL A 102 16.95 2.48 -7.07
N ALA A 103 17.75 2.45 -8.14
CA ALA A 103 19.16 2.15 -8.04
C ALA A 103 19.82 3.30 -7.26
N LEU A 104 19.77 3.23 -5.93
CA LEU A 104 20.40 4.20 -5.03
C LEU A 104 21.92 4.06 -5.12
N LYS A 105 22.49 4.62 -6.19
CA LYS A 105 23.93 4.87 -6.31
C LYS A 105 24.27 6.12 -5.50
N TYR A 106 24.33 6.00 -4.17
CA TYR A 106 24.91 7.05 -3.34
C TYR A 106 26.27 6.59 -2.83
N GLN A 107 27.29 7.39 -3.10
CA GLN A 107 28.62 7.21 -2.52
C GLN A 107 28.86 8.29 -1.45
N VAL A 108 29.70 7.97 -0.46
CA VAL A 108 30.09 8.92 0.60
C VAL A 108 30.75 10.14 -0.05
N GLY A 109 30.00 11.25 -0.15
CA GLY A 109 30.42 12.47 -0.85
C GLY A 109 29.32 13.16 -1.68
N ASP A 110 28.18 12.50 -1.92
CA ASP A 110 27.08 13.11 -2.70
C ASP A 110 26.34 14.22 -1.96
N VAL A 111 26.00 15.27 -2.70
CA VAL A 111 25.28 16.45 -2.19
C VAL A 111 23.78 16.17 -2.19
N VAL A 112 23.24 15.84 -1.02
CA VAL A 112 21.79 15.63 -0.85
C VAL A 112 21.08 16.95 -0.56
N ARG A 113 19.95 17.19 -1.23
CA ARG A 113 19.07 18.34 -0.96
C ARG A 113 17.91 17.87 -0.09
N VAL A 114 17.84 18.37 1.15
CA VAL A 114 16.78 18.05 2.10
C VAL A 114 15.45 18.63 1.61
N ILE A 115 14.44 17.78 1.42
CA ILE A 115 13.10 18.18 0.91
C ILE A 115 11.97 18.12 1.94
N GLY A 116 12.24 17.84 3.22
CA GLY A 116 11.22 17.96 4.27
C GLY A 116 11.66 17.46 5.63
N GLY A 117 11.29 18.20 6.68
CA GLY A 117 11.57 17.85 8.06
C GLY A 117 10.57 18.48 9.03
N ALA A 118 10.38 17.79 10.14
CA ALA A 118 10.19 18.33 11.49
C ALA A 118 10.76 17.31 12.47
#